data_AF-A0A0N4VNA1-F1
#
_entry.id   AF-A0A0N4VNA1-F1
#
_cell.length_a   1.000
_cell.length_b   1.000
_cell.length_c   1.000
_cell.angle_alpha   90.00
_cell.angle_beta   90.00
_cell.angle_gamma   90.00
#
_symmetry.space_group_name_H-M   'P 1'
#
loop_
_entity.id
_entity.type
_entity.pdbx_description
1 polymer ?
#
loop_
_entity_poly.entity_id
_entity_poly.type
_entity_poly.pdbx_seq_one_letter_code
_entity_poly.pdbx_strand_id
1 'polypeptide(L)'
;MRSELEQQFQEKVYYENVPQPFNYTMFDFLIQPTFNDSVYCPHVPVFYIIRSHPNRTDERAFIRSTWASNLRNSVIFALGRSGPLDVHRKVLRESRIYHDLLVIDMIDTYRNLSIKSVAILRWVAEFCNAPRFFFQGDPDVAIFTTSITAFLGVKDSRQPRIYGYCWPRAYVFRNDESKWKMNHSVYSSITYPRYVAGGAWMFSPSVPAKLLEALVVPRPYFHVDDVLISGILAERADIPRECIRNVGYPDEFMDVNKCRNPPILAIFQLDRTRIIEALSSVRQGTGLC
;
A
#
# COMPACT_ATOMS: atom_id res chain seq x y z
N MET A 1 -24.73 13.63 -10.90
CA MET A 1 -23.91 12.57 -11.53
C MET A 1 -22.98 13.07 -12.64
N ARG A 2 -23.43 13.54 -13.81
CA ARG A 2 -22.50 14.17 -14.80
C ARG A 2 -21.83 15.43 -14.23
N SER A 3 -22.60 16.23 -13.49
CA SER A 3 -22.13 17.45 -12.82
C SER A 3 -21.11 17.21 -11.70
N GLU A 4 -21.25 16.15 -10.89
CA GLU A 4 -20.33 15.86 -9.78
C GLU A 4 -18.97 15.35 -10.28
N LEU A 5 -18.94 14.55 -11.35
CA LEU A 5 -17.70 14.09 -11.98
C LEU A 5 -16.95 15.24 -12.68
N GLU A 6 -17.68 16.18 -13.30
CA GLU A 6 -17.11 17.39 -13.89
C GLU A 6 -16.57 18.35 -12.81
N GLN A 7 -17.30 18.52 -11.70
CA GLN A 7 -16.86 19.32 -10.56
C GLN A 7 -15.63 18.72 -9.87
N GLN A 8 -15.56 17.39 -9.75
CA GLN A 8 -14.39 16.67 -9.24
C GLN A 8 -13.20 16.73 -10.20
N PHE A 9 -13.42 16.74 -11.51
CA PHE A 9 -12.36 16.94 -12.49
C PHE A 9 -11.80 18.37 -12.43
N GLN A 10 -12.66 19.37 -12.22
CA GLN A 10 -12.28 20.77 -12.00
C GLN A 10 -11.51 20.96 -10.68
N GLU A 11 -11.96 20.37 -9.57
CA GLU A 11 -11.21 20.36 -8.29
C GLU A 11 -9.86 19.62 -8.40
N LYS A 12 -9.79 18.56 -9.21
CA LYS A 12 -8.57 17.78 -9.46
C LYS A 12 -7.49 18.58 -10.21
N VAL A 13 -7.86 19.36 -11.22
CA VAL A 13 -6.94 20.28 -11.91
C VAL A 13 -6.52 21.42 -10.97
N TYR A 14 -7.38 21.82 -10.03
CA TYR A 14 -7.09 22.88 -9.07
C TYR A 14 -5.99 22.48 -8.05
N TYR A 15 -6.10 21.35 -7.35
CA TYR A 15 -5.08 20.98 -6.34
C TYR A 15 -3.72 20.55 -6.91
N GLU A 16 -3.66 20.12 -8.17
CA GLU A 16 -2.39 19.77 -8.82
C GLU A 16 -1.60 21.00 -9.25
N ASN A 17 -2.28 22.12 -9.49
CA ASN A 17 -1.68 23.34 -10.04
C ASN A 17 -1.60 24.49 -9.03
N VAL A 18 -2.30 24.40 -7.90
CA VAL A 18 -2.28 25.44 -6.85
C VAL A 18 -1.57 24.91 -5.59
N PRO A 19 -0.45 25.52 -5.17
CA PRO A 19 0.33 25.09 -4.01
C PRO A 19 -0.32 25.53 -2.69
N GLN A 20 -1.57 25.13 -2.45
CA GLN A 20 -2.27 25.36 -1.18
C GLN A 20 -2.08 24.17 -0.25
N PRO A 21 -2.03 24.39 1.08
CA PRO A 21 -2.07 23.31 2.06
C PRO A 21 -3.25 22.37 1.81
N PHE A 22 -2.98 21.08 1.70
CA PHE A 22 -4.02 20.05 1.57
C PHE A 22 -4.21 19.29 2.88
N ASN A 23 -5.45 19.16 3.32
CA ASN A 23 -5.78 18.37 4.51
C ASN A 23 -5.98 16.89 4.13
N TYR A 24 -4.94 16.10 4.31
CA TYR A 24 -4.95 14.67 4.00
C TYR A 24 -5.84 13.82 4.90
N THR A 25 -6.30 14.33 6.05
CA THR A 25 -7.10 13.57 7.01
C THR A 25 -8.60 13.84 6.89
N MET A 26 -9.02 14.61 5.87
CA MET A 26 -10.43 14.89 5.58
C MET A 26 -11.08 13.71 4.85
N PHE A 27 -11.34 12.63 5.59
CA PHE A 27 -12.06 11.45 5.14
C PHE A 27 -12.67 10.73 6.36
N ASP A 28 -13.68 9.90 6.10
CA ASP A 28 -14.28 9.00 7.08
C ASP A 28 -14.05 7.53 6.69
N PHE A 29 -14.17 6.62 7.66
CA PHE A 29 -14.19 5.19 7.41
C PHE A 29 -15.65 4.73 7.27
N LEU A 30 -16.07 4.43 6.04
CA LEU A 30 -17.43 4.00 5.70
C LEU A 30 -17.71 2.55 6.08
N ILE A 31 -16.69 1.70 5.95
CA ILE A 31 -16.72 0.29 6.34
C ILE A 31 -15.38 -0.02 6.99
N GLN A 32 -15.41 -0.72 8.11
CA GLN A 32 -14.23 -1.23 8.79
C GLN A 32 -14.27 -2.76 8.83
N PRO A 33 -13.11 -3.42 8.75
CA PRO A 33 -13.04 -4.87 8.82
C PRO A 33 -13.35 -5.37 10.24
N THR A 34 -13.82 -6.61 10.34
CA THR A 34 -14.05 -7.30 11.61
C THR A 34 -13.32 -8.65 11.59
N PHE A 35 -12.72 -9.03 12.72
CA PHE A 35 -11.89 -10.22 12.86
C PHE A 35 -12.53 -11.18 13.86
N ASN A 36 -12.98 -12.36 13.41
CA ASN A 36 -13.75 -13.30 14.25
C ASN A 36 -14.92 -12.62 15.00
N ASP A 37 -15.75 -11.86 14.28
CA ASP A 37 -16.87 -11.08 14.82
C ASP A 37 -16.48 -10.05 15.88
N SER A 38 -15.19 -9.74 15.99
CA SER A 38 -14.63 -8.72 16.86
C SER A 38 -14.13 -7.52 16.07
N VAL A 39 -14.22 -6.35 16.67
CA VAL A 39 -13.55 -5.13 16.18
C VAL A 39 -12.09 -5.05 16.64
N TYR A 40 -11.65 -5.96 17.51
CA TYR A 40 -10.28 -5.95 18.00
C TYR A 40 -9.32 -6.45 16.93
N CYS A 41 -8.29 -5.65 16.68
CA CYS A 41 -7.21 -5.99 15.78
C CYS A 41 -6.43 -7.22 16.28
N PRO A 42 -6.12 -8.18 15.41
CA PRO A 42 -5.57 -9.47 15.84
C PRO A 42 -4.08 -9.42 16.13
N HIS A 43 -3.63 -10.22 17.10
CA HIS A 43 -2.21 -10.45 17.37
C HIS A 43 -1.65 -11.48 16.38
N VAL A 44 -0.99 -10.98 15.33
CA VAL A 44 -0.38 -11.82 14.29
C VAL A 44 1.07 -11.38 14.02
N PRO A 45 1.94 -12.28 13.52
CA PRO A 45 3.32 -11.92 13.16
C PRO A 45 3.39 -10.81 12.12
N VAL A 46 2.53 -10.87 11.11
CA VAL A 46 2.44 -9.90 10.01
C VAL A 46 0.97 -9.71 9.65
N PHE A 47 0.53 -8.46 9.56
CA PHE A 47 -0.80 -8.08 9.09
C PHE A 47 -0.72 -7.41 7.72
N TYR A 48 -1.49 -7.91 6.76
CA TYR A 48 -1.38 -7.55 5.34
C TYR A 48 -2.50 -6.59 4.95
N ILE A 49 -2.14 -5.46 4.36
CA ILE A 49 -3.07 -4.43 3.87
C ILE A 49 -2.85 -4.27 2.38
N ILE A 50 -3.81 -4.73 1.59
CA ILE A 50 -3.74 -4.66 0.12
C ILE A 50 -4.56 -3.49 -0.38
N ARG A 51 -3.94 -2.58 -1.12
CA ARG A 51 -4.60 -1.42 -1.70
C ARG A 51 -5.31 -1.82 -2.98
N SER A 52 -6.63 -1.95 -2.90
CA SER A 52 -7.45 -2.38 -4.04
C SER A 52 -8.36 -1.25 -4.50
N HIS A 53 -8.99 -1.42 -5.66
CA HIS A 53 -10.02 -0.53 -6.17
C HIS A 53 -11.42 -1.16 -6.03
N PRO A 54 -12.51 -0.41 -5.75
CA PRO A 54 -13.86 -0.93 -5.58
C PRO A 54 -14.31 -1.91 -6.66
N ASN A 55 -14.00 -1.60 -7.92
CA ASN A 55 -14.38 -2.39 -9.09
C ASN A 55 -13.55 -3.68 -9.30
N ARG A 56 -12.53 -3.94 -8.47
CA ARG A 56 -11.61 -5.09 -8.59
C ARG A 56 -11.96 -6.23 -7.62
N THR A 57 -13.24 -6.57 -7.51
CA THR A 57 -13.70 -7.67 -6.63
C THR A 57 -13.09 -9.02 -7.03
N ASP A 58 -12.92 -9.26 -8.32
CA ASP A 58 -12.31 -10.47 -8.88
C ASP A 58 -10.83 -10.61 -8.50
N GLU A 59 -10.10 -9.50 -8.41
CA GLU A 59 -8.71 -9.46 -7.98
C GLU A 59 -8.56 -9.76 -6.48
N ARG A 60 -9.45 -9.20 -5.65
CA ARG A 60 -9.51 -9.56 -4.22
C ARG A 60 -9.87 -11.03 -4.03
N ALA A 61 -10.82 -11.55 -4.80
CA ALA A 61 -11.17 -12.98 -4.78
C ALA A 61 -9.98 -13.87 -5.18
N PHE A 62 -9.21 -13.47 -6.19
CA PHE A 62 -7.98 -14.16 -6.59
C PHE A 62 -6.93 -14.16 -5.47
N ILE A 63 -6.71 -13.02 -4.80
CA ILE A 63 -5.77 -12.95 -3.67
C ILE A 63 -6.20 -13.88 -2.53
N ARG A 64 -7.48 -13.84 -2.15
CA ARG A 64 -8.05 -14.72 -1.12
C ARG A 64 -7.88 -16.21 -1.46
N SER A 65 -7.98 -16.59 -2.73
CA SER A 65 -7.84 -17.99 -3.16
C SER A 65 -6.39 -18.45 -3.42
N THR A 66 -5.42 -17.52 -3.40
CA THR A 66 -4.01 -17.82 -3.70
C THR A 66 -3.12 -17.65 -2.46
N TRP A 67 -2.24 -16.66 -2.43
CA TRP A 67 -1.24 -16.49 -1.37
C TRP A 67 -1.86 -16.10 -0.02
N ALA A 68 -3.07 -15.51 -0.01
CA ALA A 68 -3.77 -15.13 1.21
C ALA A 68 -4.71 -16.21 1.75
N SER A 69 -4.79 -17.38 1.11
CA SER A 69 -5.72 -18.47 1.49
C SER A 69 -5.61 -18.93 2.95
N ASN A 70 -4.40 -18.86 3.53
CA ASN A 70 -4.13 -19.22 4.92
C ASN A 70 -3.98 -18.01 5.87
N LEU A 71 -4.21 -16.79 5.39
CA LEU A 71 -4.07 -15.55 6.15
C LEU A 71 -5.40 -15.08 6.76
N ARG A 72 -6.24 -16.02 7.23
CA ARG A 72 -7.54 -15.68 7.81
C ARG A 72 -7.36 -14.66 8.94
N ASN A 73 -8.13 -13.58 8.88
CA ASN A 73 -8.07 -12.44 9.80
C ASN A 73 -6.75 -11.65 9.82
N SER A 74 -5.77 -11.95 8.97
CA SER A 74 -4.51 -11.19 8.91
C SER A 74 -4.31 -10.48 7.58
N VAL A 75 -5.36 -10.38 6.76
CA VAL A 75 -5.37 -9.65 5.49
C VAL A 75 -6.62 -8.79 5.38
N ILE A 76 -6.47 -7.56 4.92
CA ILE A 76 -7.58 -6.67 4.57
C ILE A 76 -7.33 -6.01 3.22
N PHE A 77 -8.41 -5.52 2.61
CA PHE A 77 -8.37 -4.73 1.39
C PHE A 77 -8.85 -3.30 1.66
N ALA A 78 -7.98 -2.34 1.40
CA ALA A 78 -8.28 -0.92 1.55
C ALA A 78 -8.77 -0.33 0.22
N LEU A 79 -9.97 0.25 0.24
CA LEU A 79 -10.71 0.76 -0.93
C LEU A 79 -11.15 2.20 -0.68
N GLY A 80 -11.30 3.00 -1.74
CA GLY A 80 -12.11 4.22 -1.71
C GLY A 80 -13.55 3.97 -2.17
N ARG A 81 -14.18 5.01 -2.70
CA ARG A 81 -15.46 4.98 -3.40
C ARG A 81 -15.27 5.04 -4.91
N SER A 82 -16.27 4.54 -5.62
CA SER A 82 -16.38 4.62 -7.07
C SER A 82 -17.76 5.19 -7.43
N GLY A 83 -17.86 5.96 -8.52
CA GLY A 83 -19.09 6.66 -8.91
C GLY A 83 -20.31 5.77 -9.19
N PRO A 84 -20.18 4.61 -9.86
CA PRO A 84 -21.33 3.75 -10.17
C PRO A 84 -21.96 3.08 -8.94
N LEU A 85 -23.30 3.17 -8.84
CA LEU A 85 -24.09 2.58 -7.74
C LEU A 85 -23.99 1.05 -7.69
N ASP A 86 -23.82 0.39 -8.84
CA ASP A 86 -23.68 -1.08 -8.90
C ASP A 86 -22.38 -1.54 -8.23
N VAL A 87 -21.28 -0.78 -8.41
CA VAL A 87 -19.99 -1.04 -7.75
C VAL A 87 -20.14 -0.91 -6.23
N HIS A 88 -20.83 0.14 -5.75
CA HIS A 88 -21.10 0.30 -4.32
C HIS A 88 -21.89 -0.90 -3.74
N ARG A 89 -22.93 -1.37 -4.44
CA ARG A 89 -23.69 -2.56 -4.02
C ARG A 89 -22.84 -3.84 -3.99
N LYS A 90 -21.92 -4.02 -4.95
CA LYS A 90 -20.98 -5.14 -4.96
C LYS A 90 -20.05 -5.10 -3.75
N VAL A 91 -19.49 -3.94 -3.43
CA VAL A 91 -18.63 -3.73 -2.25
C VAL A 91 -19.39 -4.02 -0.95
N LEU A 92 -20.62 -3.54 -0.80
CA LEU A 92 -21.44 -3.83 0.39
C LEU A 92 -21.73 -5.32 0.57
N ARG A 93 -22.03 -6.03 -0.53
CA ARG A 93 -22.24 -7.49 -0.50
C ARG A 93 -20.96 -8.22 -0.12
N GLU A 94 -19.84 -7.83 -0.72
CA GLU A 94 -18.54 -8.43 -0.43
C GLU A 94 -18.11 -8.23 1.02
N SER A 95 -18.28 -7.01 1.56
CA SER A 95 -17.98 -6.68 2.96
C SER A 95 -18.74 -7.60 3.94
N ARG A 96 -20.01 -7.90 3.65
CA ARG A 96 -20.84 -8.80 4.48
C ARG A 96 -20.46 -10.28 4.39
N ILE A 97 -19.68 -10.68 3.38
CA ILE A 97 -19.27 -12.07 3.17
C ILE A 97 -17.89 -12.30 3.78
N TYR A 98 -16.96 -11.38 3.54
CA TYR A 98 -15.54 -11.58 3.86
C TYR A 98 -15.04 -10.78 5.06
N HIS A 99 -15.76 -9.73 5.48
CA HIS A 99 -15.43 -8.91 6.66
C HIS A 99 -14.03 -8.26 6.64
N ASP A 100 -13.36 -8.24 5.49
CA ASP A 100 -11.96 -7.87 5.33
C ASP A 100 -11.79 -6.56 4.53
N LEU A 101 -12.84 -5.73 4.43
CA LEU A 101 -12.80 -4.48 3.68
C LEU A 101 -12.67 -3.28 4.61
N LEU A 102 -11.68 -2.42 4.33
CA LEU A 102 -11.59 -1.06 4.84
C LEU A 102 -12.02 -0.11 3.71
N VAL A 103 -13.19 0.52 3.84
CA VAL A 103 -13.70 1.46 2.82
C VAL A 103 -13.61 2.89 3.33
N ILE A 104 -12.86 3.70 2.62
CA ILE A 104 -12.55 5.09 2.95
C ILE A 104 -13.44 6.00 2.12
N ASP A 105 -13.96 7.07 2.73
CA ASP A 105 -14.70 8.10 2.03
C ASP A 105 -13.77 9.00 1.19
N MET A 106 -13.32 8.47 0.05
CA MET A 106 -12.51 9.19 -0.92
C MET A 106 -12.76 8.63 -2.32
N ILE A 107 -12.63 9.43 -3.37
CA ILE A 107 -12.74 8.92 -4.74
C ILE A 107 -11.48 8.09 -5.04
N ASP A 108 -11.68 6.83 -5.41
CA ASP A 108 -10.59 5.90 -5.66
C ASP A 108 -9.98 6.12 -7.05
N THR A 109 -8.90 6.89 -7.10
CA THR A 109 -8.11 7.09 -8.31
C THR A 109 -6.62 6.97 -8.01
N TYR A 110 -5.82 6.69 -9.03
CA TYR A 110 -4.36 6.62 -8.90
C TYR A 110 -3.77 7.89 -8.26
N ARG A 111 -4.29 9.07 -8.65
CA ARG A 111 -3.84 10.36 -8.10
C ARG A 111 -4.23 10.55 -6.64
N ASN A 112 -5.21 9.83 -6.11
CA ASN A 112 -5.64 9.90 -4.71
C ASN A 112 -5.03 8.81 -3.83
N LEU A 113 -4.05 8.03 -4.33
CA LEU A 113 -3.37 7.01 -3.53
C LEU A 113 -2.70 7.58 -2.27
N SER A 114 -2.32 8.86 -2.29
CA SER A 114 -1.77 9.53 -1.11
C SER A 114 -2.80 9.67 0.01
N ILE A 115 -4.05 10.04 -0.32
CA ILE A 115 -5.16 10.08 0.64
C ILE A 115 -5.43 8.67 1.18
N LYS A 116 -5.50 7.68 0.28
CA LYS A 116 -5.71 6.27 0.67
C LYS A 116 -4.62 5.79 1.62
N SER A 117 -3.37 6.11 1.34
CA SER A 117 -2.23 5.70 2.17
C SER A 117 -2.26 6.37 3.53
N VAL A 118 -2.57 7.67 3.61
CA VAL A 118 -2.77 8.36 4.90
C VAL A 118 -3.92 7.75 5.69
N ALA A 119 -5.03 7.40 5.03
CA ALA A 119 -6.17 6.74 5.66
C ALA A 119 -5.82 5.35 6.21
N ILE A 120 -5.01 4.57 5.49
CA ILE A 120 -4.48 3.30 5.99
C ILE A 120 -3.61 3.54 7.24
N LEU A 121 -2.69 4.52 7.20
CA LEU A 121 -1.85 4.83 8.36
C LEU A 121 -2.70 5.22 9.58
N ARG A 122 -3.71 6.07 9.38
CA ARG A 122 -4.65 6.48 10.43
C ARG A 122 -5.40 5.28 10.98
N TRP A 123 -5.92 4.40 10.13
CA TRP A 123 -6.64 3.22 10.58
C TRP A 123 -5.76 2.29 11.42
N VAL A 124 -4.51 2.07 11.01
CA VAL A 124 -3.55 1.27 11.78
C VAL A 124 -3.23 1.93 13.13
N ALA A 125 -2.96 3.24 13.14
CA ALA A 125 -2.62 3.96 14.36
C ALA A 125 -3.76 4.00 15.39
N GLU A 126 -5.00 4.18 14.94
CA GLU A 126 -6.18 4.36 15.81
C GLU A 126 -6.86 3.04 16.18
N PHE A 127 -6.94 2.08 15.25
CA PHE A 127 -7.80 0.90 15.41
C PHE A 127 -7.06 -0.43 15.35
N CYS A 128 -5.83 -0.48 14.81
CA CYS A 128 -5.16 -1.76 14.60
C CYS A 128 -3.65 -1.73 14.83
N ASN A 129 -3.22 -1.80 16.10
CA ASN A 129 -1.80 -1.74 16.49
C ASN A 129 -1.27 -3.02 17.17
N ALA A 130 -2.07 -4.09 17.25
CA ALA A 130 -1.71 -5.37 17.89
C ALA A 130 -0.71 -6.27 17.11
N PRO A 131 -0.68 -6.28 15.76
CA PRO A 131 0.28 -7.05 14.98
C PRO A 131 1.73 -6.69 15.28
N ARG A 132 2.63 -7.66 15.15
CA ARG A 132 4.07 -7.43 15.36
C ARG A 132 4.69 -6.60 14.22
N PHE A 133 4.20 -6.77 13.00
CA PHE A 133 4.56 -5.99 11.82
C PHE A 133 3.38 -5.87 10.87
N PHE A 134 3.47 -4.89 9.98
CA PHE A 134 2.52 -4.70 8.89
C PHE A 134 3.22 -4.86 7.55
N PHE A 135 2.48 -5.38 6.59
CA PHE A 135 2.80 -5.37 5.18
C PHE A 135 1.75 -4.53 4.46
N GLN A 136 2.18 -3.59 3.62
CA GLN A 136 1.29 -2.92 2.68
C GLN A 136 1.76 -3.21 1.26
N GLY A 137 0.82 -3.52 0.39
CA GLY A 137 1.14 -3.75 -1.01
C GLY A 137 -0.03 -3.58 -1.97
N ASP A 138 0.29 -3.80 -3.23
CA ASP A 138 -0.62 -3.71 -4.36
C ASP A 138 -1.08 -5.12 -4.79
N PRO A 139 -2.20 -5.22 -5.51
CA PRO A 139 -2.80 -6.50 -5.83
C PRO A 139 -2.08 -7.24 -6.96
N ASP A 140 -1.23 -6.56 -7.73
CA ASP A 140 -0.40 -7.08 -8.82
C ASP A 140 0.98 -7.54 -8.31
N VAL A 141 1.03 -8.11 -7.11
CA VAL A 141 2.27 -8.55 -6.45
C VAL A 141 2.17 -10.02 -6.04
N ALA A 142 3.18 -10.80 -6.40
CA ALA A 142 3.37 -12.14 -5.82
C ALA A 142 4.00 -11.99 -4.44
N ILE A 143 3.33 -12.47 -3.39
CA ILE A 143 3.73 -12.29 -1.99
C ILE A 143 4.04 -13.65 -1.36
N PHE A 144 5.25 -13.78 -0.81
CA PHE A 144 5.75 -15.00 -0.16
C PHE A 144 5.64 -14.88 1.37
N THR A 145 4.45 -15.19 1.89
CA THR A 145 4.06 -14.92 3.29
C THR A 145 4.95 -15.64 4.32
N THR A 146 5.38 -16.87 4.04
CA THR A 146 6.32 -17.62 4.90
C THR A 146 7.68 -16.93 4.97
N SER A 147 8.23 -16.53 3.82
CA SER A 147 9.52 -15.84 3.73
C SER A 147 9.47 -14.49 4.44
N ILE A 148 8.38 -13.73 4.27
CA ILE A 148 8.17 -12.44 4.95
C ILE A 148 8.13 -12.64 6.46
N THR A 149 7.38 -13.63 6.94
CA THR A 149 7.28 -13.95 8.37
C THR A 149 8.63 -14.32 8.96
N ALA A 150 9.42 -15.15 8.26
CA ALA A 150 10.77 -15.52 8.69
C ALA A 150 11.72 -14.30 8.72
N PHE A 151 11.70 -13.47 7.66
CA PHE A 151 12.51 -12.25 7.57
C PHE A 151 12.22 -11.26 8.71
N LEU A 152 10.94 -11.04 9.03
CA LEU A 152 10.52 -10.13 10.10
C LEU A 152 10.64 -10.75 11.49
N GLY A 153 10.61 -12.08 11.61
CA GLY A 153 10.69 -12.80 12.89
C GLY A 153 11.97 -12.52 13.69
N VAL A 154 13.05 -12.16 13.01
CA VAL A 154 14.35 -11.80 13.61
C VAL A 154 14.55 -10.30 13.84
N LYS A 155 13.55 -9.46 13.50
CA LYS A 155 13.63 -8.00 13.63
C LYS A 155 12.98 -7.52 14.93
N ASP A 156 13.50 -6.43 15.51
CA ASP A 156 12.90 -5.77 16.67
C ASP A 156 11.74 -4.87 16.23
N SER A 157 10.50 -5.27 16.54
CA SER A 157 9.29 -4.52 16.18
C SER A 157 9.11 -3.23 16.98
N ARG A 158 9.86 -3.03 18.06
CA ARG A 158 9.79 -1.80 18.86
C ARG A 158 10.55 -0.64 18.21
N GLN A 159 11.47 -0.95 17.29
CA GLN A 159 12.19 0.09 16.56
C GLN A 159 11.37 0.55 15.36
N PRO A 160 11.14 1.87 15.18
CA PRO A 160 10.48 2.40 14.00
C PRO A 160 11.36 2.10 12.78
N ARG A 161 10.84 1.36 11.81
CA ARG A 161 11.57 1.01 10.60
C ARG A 161 10.63 0.68 9.46
N ILE A 162 11.03 1.09 8.26
CA ILE A 162 10.39 0.73 6.99
C ILE A 162 11.33 -0.21 6.23
N TYR A 163 10.82 -1.29 5.66
CA TYR A 163 11.58 -2.26 4.87
C TYR A 163 10.97 -2.37 3.47
N GLY A 164 11.79 -2.39 2.43
CA GLY A 164 11.31 -2.56 1.06
C GLY A 164 12.37 -2.36 0.00
N TYR A 165 11.96 -2.38 -1.26
CA TYR A 165 12.81 -2.02 -2.39
C TYR A 165 13.03 -0.51 -2.40
N CYS A 166 14.26 -0.05 -2.21
CA CYS A 166 14.55 1.38 -2.13
C CYS A 166 14.84 2.00 -3.50
N TRP A 167 14.28 3.18 -3.73
CA TRP A 167 14.69 4.09 -4.79
C TRP A 167 15.59 5.19 -4.23
N PRO A 168 16.92 5.16 -4.48
CA PRO A 168 17.82 6.19 -4.02
C PRO A 168 17.83 7.38 -4.99
N ARG A 169 17.49 8.58 -4.50
CA ARG A 169 17.61 9.85 -5.25
C ARG A 169 16.95 9.79 -6.64
N ALA A 170 15.76 9.18 -6.73
CA ALA A 170 15.03 9.14 -7.98
C ALA A 170 14.74 10.56 -8.49
N TYR A 171 14.93 10.78 -9.78
CA TYR A 171 14.61 12.07 -10.40
C TYR A 171 13.11 12.32 -10.38
N VAL A 172 12.74 13.57 -10.13
CA VAL A 172 11.35 13.99 -10.17
C VAL A 172 10.90 14.09 -11.62
N PHE A 173 9.91 13.30 -12.02
CA PHE A 173 9.33 13.40 -13.35
C PHE A 173 8.62 14.75 -13.54
N ARG A 174 9.04 15.51 -14.55
CA ARG A 174 8.44 16.81 -14.91
C ARG A 174 7.67 16.79 -16.22
N ASN A 175 7.74 15.69 -16.98
CA ASN A 175 7.04 15.53 -18.26
C ASN A 175 5.53 15.39 -18.04
N ASP A 176 4.74 16.12 -18.83
CA ASP A 176 3.28 16.16 -18.79
C ASP A 176 2.60 14.83 -19.11
N GLU A 177 3.26 13.98 -19.90
CA GLU A 177 2.76 12.65 -20.26
C GLU A 177 2.97 11.61 -19.15
N SER A 178 3.80 11.92 -18.15
CA SER A 178 4.07 10.99 -17.06
C SER A 178 2.92 10.99 -16.05
N LYS A 179 2.43 9.80 -15.72
CA LYS A 179 1.50 9.62 -14.58
C LYS A 179 2.09 10.02 -13.22
N TRP A 180 3.41 10.19 -13.16
CA TRP A 180 4.17 10.65 -11.97
C TRP A 180 4.64 12.10 -12.08
N LYS A 181 4.13 12.88 -13.06
CA LYS A 181 4.45 14.29 -13.23
C LYS A 181 4.24 15.04 -11.93
N MET A 182 5.29 15.67 -11.41
CA MET A 182 5.22 16.54 -10.25
C MET A 182 5.57 17.98 -10.64
N ASN A 183 4.74 18.93 -10.24
CA ASN A 183 4.97 20.35 -10.52
C ASN A 183 6.09 20.91 -9.64
N HIS A 184 6.89 21.83 -10.17
CA HIS A 184 7.95 22.51 -9.42
C HIS A 184 7.41 23.32 -8.24
N SER A 185 6.19 23.87 -8.37
CA SER A 185 5.48 24.59 -7.31
C SER A 185 5.08 23.69 -6.13
N VAL A 186 4.88 22.39 -6.37
CA VAL A 186 4.54 21.40 -5.33
C VAL A 186 5.80 20.84 -4.67
N TYR A 187 6.83 20.56 -5.47
CA TYR A 187 8.09 20.00 -4.99
C TYR A 187 9.24 20.55 -5.84
N SER A 188 10.09 21.39 -5.23
CA SER A 188 11.10 22.16 -5.96
C SER A 188 12.38 21.39 -6.25
N SER A 189 12.75 20.41 -5.43
CA SER A 189 13.97 19.62 -5.61
C SER A 189 13.94 18.78 -6.89
N ILE A 190 15.11 18.54 -7.46
CA ILE A 190 15.30 17.72 -8.67
C ILE A 190 15.20 16.22 -8.39
N THR A 191 15.40 15.80 -7.15
CA THR A 191 15.34 14.40 -6.72
C THR A 191 14.49 14.24 -5.47
N TYR A 192 13.85 13.09 -5.34
CA TYR A 192 13.19 12.68 -4.11
C TYR A 192 14.19 12.17 -3.06
N PRO A 193 13.87 12.29 -1.75
CA PRO A 193 14.60 11.54 -0.74
C PRO A 193 14.46 10.04 -1.00
N ARG A 194 15.35 9.24 -0.40
CA ARG A 194 15.22 7.77 -0.49
C ARG A 194 13.85 7.35 0.02
N TYR A 195 13.09 6.63 -0.80
CA TYR A 195 11.79 6.05 -0.48
C TYR A 195 11.77 4.56 -0.85
N VAL A 196 10.76 3.81 -0.39
CA VAL A 196 10.53 2.42 -0.81
C VAL A 196 9.43 2.34 -1.85
N ALA A 197 9.55 1.45 -2.83
CA ALA A 197 8.56 1.28 -3.88
C ALA A 197 7.18 0.89 -3.32
N GLY A 198 6.11 1.53 -3.81
CA GLY A 198 4.74 1.34 -3.32
C GLY A 198 4.15 -0.07 -3.48
N GLY A 199 4.72 -0.90 -4.37
CA GLY A 199 4.19 -2.22 -4.67
C GLY A 199 4.17 -3.17 -3.47
N ALA A 200 5.26 -3.18 -2.67
CA ALA A 200 5.29 -3.92 -1.40
C ALA A 200 6.33 -3.34 -0.46
N TRP A 201 5.90 -3.08 0.77
CA TRP A 201 6.76 -2.63 1.84
C TRP A 201 6.21 -3.08 3.19
N MET A 202 7.10 -3.15 4.18
CA MET A 202 6.78 -3.57 5.53
C MET A 202 7.19 -2.50 6.53
N PHE A 203 6.50 -2.45 7.66
CA PHE A 203 6.81 -1.46 8.69
C PHE A 203 6.46 -1.96 10.10
N SER A 204 7.15 -1.41 11.10
CA SER A 204 6.84 -1.68 12.50
C SER A 204 5.61 -0.91 13.00
N PRO A 205 4.92 -1.37 14.07
CA PRO A 205 3.64 -0.84 14.49
C PRO A 205 3.63 0.64 14.89
N SER A 206 4.79 1.19 15.31
CA SER A 206 4.90 2.61 15.68
C SER A 206 5.02 3.56 14.48
N VAL A 207 5.31 3.05 13.27
CA VAL A 207 5.58 3.87 12.08
C VAL A 207 4.37 4.73 11.68
N PRO A 208 3.13 4.22 11.61
CA PRO A 208 1.99 5.01 11.18
C PRO A 208 1.74 6.27 12.02
N ALA A 209 1.77 6.16 13.35
CA ALA A 209 1.58 7.30 14.24
C ALA A 209 2.65 8.39 14.00
N LYS A 210 3.93 8.00 13.90
CA LYS A 210 5.04 8.94 13.63
C LYS A 210 4.93 9.62 12.26
N LEU A 211 4.48 8.89 11.23
CA LEU A 211 4.26 9.47 9.91
C LEU A 211 3.09 10.45 9.90
N LEU A 212 2.02 10.18 10.66
CA LEU A 212 0.89 11.11 10.83
C LEU A 212 1.31 12.36 11.59
N GLU A 213 2.15 12.24 12.63
CA GLU A 213 2.74 13.41 13.33
C GLU A 213 3.57 14.28 12.37
N ALA A 214 4.38 13.66 11.51
CA ALA A 214 5.16 14.40 10.50
C ALA A 214 4.27 15.08 9.43
N LEU A 215 3.07 14.55 9.17
CA LEU A 215 2.12 15.06 8.20
C LEU A 215 1.40 16.35 8.65
N VAL A 216 1.39 16.65 9.95
CA VAL A 216 0.72 17.84 10.53
C VAL A 216 1.24 19.15 9.92
N VAL A 217 2.45 19.15 9.36
CA VAL A 217 3.02 20.36 8.75
C VAL A 217 2.36 20.66 7.41
N PRO A 218 1.76 21.85 7.25
CA PRO A 218 1.07 22.25 6.02
C PRO A 218 1.94 22.05 4.77
N ARG A 219 1.36 21.42 3.76
CA ARG A 219 2.07 21.14 2.50
C ARG A 219 1.10 21.05 1.31
N PRO A 220 1.57 21.38 0.09
CA PRO A 220 0.79 21.18 -1.12
C PRO A 220 0.35 19.73 -1.31
N TYR A 221 -0.71 19.56 -2.08
CA TYR A 221 -1.15 18.24 -2.51
C TYR A 221 -0.05 17.53 -3.29
N PHE A 222 0.32 16.35 -2.82
CA PHE A 222 1.36 15.49 -3.34
C PHE A 222 0.73 14.12 -3.56
N HIS A 223 0.64 13.70 -4.83
CA HIS A 223 -0.15 12.55 -5.26
C HIS A 223 0.66 11.24 -5.35
N VAL A 224 1.99 11.32 -5.42
CA VAL A 224 2.88 10.16 -5.46
C VAL A 224 3.08 9.65 -4.02
N ASP A 225 2.31 8.63 -3.67
CA ASP A 225 2.11 8.21 -2.28
C ASP A 225 3.35 7.57 -1.66
N ASP A 226 4.08 6.73 -2.39
CA ASP A 226 5.25 6.03 -1.87
C ASP A 226 6.39 7.00 -1.54
N VAL A 227 6.58 8.01 -2.38
CA VAL A 227 7.46 9.15 -2.12
C VAL A 227 6.98 10.00 -0.95
N LEU A 228 5.67 10.29 -0.85
CA LEU A 228 5.12 11.05 0.26
C LEU A 228 5.37 10.34 1.59
N ILE A 229 4.90 9.10 1.69
CA ILE A 229 4.87 8.33 2.93
C ILE A 229 6.26 7.88 3.35
N SER A 230 6.98 7.18 2.48
CA SER A 230 8.25 6.53 2.84
C SER A 230 9.50 7.33 2.47
N GLY A 231 9.33 8.43 1.75
CA GLY A 231 10.37 9.41 1.46
C GLY A 231 10.26 10.61 2.39
N ILE A 232 9.33 11.52 2.06
CA ILE A 232 9.24 12.85 2.68
C ILE A 232 8.84 12.77 4.16
N LEU A 233 7.75 12.07 4.48
CA LEU A 233 7.29 11.95 5.86
C LEU A 233 8.24 11.10 6.70
N ALA A 234 8.77 10.01 6.15
CA ALA A 234 9.76 9.18 6.84
C ALA A 234 11.07 9.91 7.13
N GLU A 235 11.56 10.75 6.20
CA GLU A 235 12.73 11.60 6.43
C GLU A 235 12.46 12.64 7.52
N ARG A 236 11.28 13.27 7.51
CA ARG A 236 10.87 14.23 8.54
C ARG A 236 10.69 13.60 9.92
N ALA A 237 10.25 12.35 9.98
CA ALA A 237 10.04 11.59 11.22
C ALA A 237 11.29 10.83 11.69
N ASP A 238 12.44 11.02 11.03
CA ASP A 238 13.69 10.28 11.28
C ASP A 238 13.51 8.75 11.29
N ILE A 239 12.66 8.23 10.40
CA ILE A 239 12.40 6.80 10.27
C ILE A 239 13.38 6.19 9.25
N PRO A 240 14.21 5.21 9.67
CA PRO A 240 15.11 4.52 8.75
C PRO A 240 14.34 3.68 7.72
N ARG A 241 14.82 3.72 6.48
CA ARG A 241 14.41 2.81 5.40
C ARG A 241 15.51 1.76 5.23
N GLU A 242 15.19 0.50 5.50
CA GLU A 242 16.05 -0.65 5.30
C GLU A 242 15.81 -1.23 3.90
N CYS A 243 16.79 -1.02 3.03
CA CYS A 243 16.74 -1.44 1.64
C CYS A 243 17.05 -2.93 1.52
N ILE A 244 16.09 -3.69 0.99
CA ILE A 244 16.20 -5.13 0.85
C ILE A 244 16.18 -5.53 -0.63
N ARG A 245 16.96 -6.54 -1.00
CA ARG A 245 17.11 -7.02 -2.39
C ARG A 245 16.15 -8.15 -2.75
N ASN A 246 15.31 -8.54 -1.78
CA ASN A 246 14.42 -9.69 -1.85
C ASN A 246 12.98 -9.28 -2.14
N VAL A 247 12.76 -7.99 -2.38
CA VAL A 247 11.53 -7.38 -2.88
C VAL A 247 11.94 -6.61 -4.12
N GLY A 248 11.23 -6.70 -5.24
CA GLY A 248 11.66 -6.03 -6.47
C GLY A 248 10.83 -6.38 -7.71
N TYR A 249 11.38 -6.06 -8.88
CA TYR A 249 10.74 -6.28 -10.17
C TYR A 249 11.14 -7.62 -10.79
N PRO A 250 10.32 -8.20 -11.70
CA PRO A 250 10.60 -9.51 -12.29
C PRO A 250 11.99 -9.61 -12.92
N ASP A 251 12.47 -8.56 -13.59
CA ASP A 251 13.77 -8.53 -14.28
C ASP A 251 14.97 -8.60 -13.32
N GLU A 252 14.78 -8.24 -12.05
CA GLU A 252 15.79 -8.33 -11.00
C GLU A 252 15.91 -9.77 -10.45
N PHE A 253 14.95 -10.62 -10.81
CA PHE A 253 14.85 -12.02 -10.46
C PHE A 253 15.05 -12.86 -11.72
N MET A 254 16.29 -12.86 -12.25
CA MET A 254 16.72 -13.56 -13.48
C MET A 254 16.22 -15.02 -13.63
N ASP A 255 15.86 -15.69 -12.54
CA ASP A 255 15.11 -16.95 -12.54
C ASP A 255 14.35 -17.10 -11.21
N VAL A 256 13.02 -16.93 -11.23
CA VAL A 256 12.15 -17.17 -10.06
C VAL A 256 12.10 -18.65 -9.65
N ASN A 257 12.63 -19.54 -10.49
CA ASN A 257 12.72 -20.98 -10.27
C ASN A 257 14.11 -21.43 -9.79
N LYS A 258 14.94 -20.52 -9.23
CA LYS A 258 16.17 -20.89 -8.55
C LYS A 258 16.11 -20.55 -7.06
N CYS A 259 16.57 -21.46 -6.21
CA CYS A 259 16.77 -21.18 -4.78
C CYS A 259 17.64 -19.94 -4.57
N ARG A 260 17.23 -19.02 -3.70
CA ARG A 260 18.00 -17.83 -3.33
C ARG A 260 18.18 -17.79 -1.82
N ASN A 261 19.39 -17.49 -1.36
CA ASN A 261 19.61 -17.11 0.03
C ASN A 261 20.06 -15.64 0.06
N PRO A 262 19.24 -14.70 0.59
CA PRO A 262 17.96 -14.93 1.26
C PRO A 262 16.79 -15.21 0.27
N PRO A 263 15.65 -15.77 0.72
CA PRO A 263 14.48 -16.05 -0.11
C PRO A 263 13.79 -14.78 -0.60
N ILE A 264 13.12 -14.83 -1.76
CA ILE A 264 12.30 -13.72 -2.26
C ILE A 264 11.08 -13.53 -1.35
N LEU A 265 10.75 -12.27 -1.08
CA LEU A 265 9.64 -11.83 -0.23
C LEU A 265 8.46 -11.34 -1.05
N ALA A 266 8.71 -10.57 -2.12
CA ALA A 266 7.66 -10.08 -3.01
C ALA A 266 8.19 -9.73 -4.41
N ILE A 267 7.36 -9.92 -5.44
CA ILE A 267 7.67 -9.56 -6.83
C ILE A 267 6.57 -8.66 -7.38
N PHE A 268 6.94 -7.48 -7.87
CA PHE A 268 6.02 -6.44 -8.34
C PHE A 268 5.48 -6.69 -9.75
N GLN A 269 4.33 -6.06 -10.04
CA GLN A 269 3.79 -5.84 -11.39
C GLN A 269 3.65 -7.14 -12.19
N LEU A 270 3.08 -8.15 -11.55
CA LEU A 270 2.76 -9.43 -12.15
C LEU A 270 1.27 -9.53 -12.47
N ASP A 271 0.96 -10.06 -13.65
CA ASP A 271 -0.39 -10.54 -13.92
C ASP A 271 -0.70 -11.82 -13.12
N ARG A 272 -1.98 -12.24 -13.13
CA ARG A 272 -2.44 -13.41 -12.37
C ARG A 272 -1.71 -14.70 -12.73
N THR A 273 -1.42 -14.91 -14.01
CA THR A 273 -0.73 -16.12 -14.49
C THR A 273 0.68 -16.16 -13.92
N ARG A 274 1.41 -15.05 -14.03
CA ARG A 274 2.78 -14.95 -13.49
C ARG A 274 2.81 -15.00 -11.96
N ILE A 275 1.78 -14.50 -11.27
CA ILE A 275 1.65 -14.69 -9.82
C ILE A 275 1.50 -16.19 -9.49
N ILE A 276 0.64 -16.92 -10.19
CA ILE A 276 0.47 -18.37 -9.98
C ILE A 276 1.78 -19.11 -10.24
N GLU A 277 2.47 -18.81 -11.34
CA GLU A 277 3.76 -19.41 -11.69
C GLU A 277 4.81 -19.16 -10.59
N ALA A 278 4.95 -17.90 -10.14
CA ALA A 278 5.88 -17.53 -9.09
C ALA A 278 5.56 -18.20 -7.74
N LEU A 279 4.28 -18.35 -7.38
CA LEU A 279 3.87 -19.04 -6.15
C LEU A 279 4.05 -20.56 -6.25
N SER A 280 3.90 -21.13 -7.44
CA SER A 280 4.00 -22.58 -7.68
C SER A 280 5.45 -23.05 -7.70
N SER A 281 6.38 -22.26 -8.22
CA SER A 281 7.81 -22.58 -8.19
C SER A 281 8.29 -22.80 -6.75
N VAL A 282 7.78 -22.00 -5.81
CA VAL A 282 8.07 -22.14 -4.36
C VAL A 282 7.51 -23.41 -3.76
N ARG A 283 6.28 -23.80 -4.12
CA ARG A 283 5.65 -25.01 -3.60
C ARG A 283 6.29 -26.30 -4.10
N GLN A 284 6.85 -26.29 -5.32
CA GLN A 284 7.44 -27.47 -5.94
C GLN A 284 8.90 -27.69 -5.53
N GLY A 285 9.47 -26.86 -4.65
CA GLY A 285 10.86 -26.95 -4.22
C GLY A 285 11.87 -26.71 -5.34
N THR A 286 11.42 -26.24 -6.50
CA THR A 286 12.26 -25.87 -7.63
C THR A 286 12.65 -24.39 -7.55
N GLY A 287 11.79 -23.51 -7.04
CA GLY A 287 12.10 -22.12 -6.71
C GLY A 287 12.15 -21.87 -5.20
N LEU A 288 13.14 -21.11 -4.75
CA LEU A 288 13.22 -20.44 -3.43
C LEU A 288 13.09 -21.31 -2.17
N CYS A 289 14.19 -22.00 -1.85
CA CYS A 289 14.76 -22.00 -0.50
C CYS A 289 14.77 -20.57 0.09
#